data_AF-A0A090SZL8-F1
#
_entry.id   AF-A0A090SZL8-F1
#
_cell.length_a   1.000
_cell.length_b   1.000
_cell.length_c   1.000
_cell.angle_alpha   90.00
_cell.angle_beta   90.00
_cell.angle_gamma   90.00
#
_symmetry.space_group_name_H-M   'P 1'
#
loop_
_entity.id
_entity.type
_entity.pdbx_description
1 polymer ?
#
loop_
_entity_poly.entity_id
_entity_poly.type
_entity_poly.pdbx_seq_one_letter_code
_entity_poly.pdbx_strand_id
1 'polypeptide(L)'
;MSGEFSLIDKYFAHKQQNRKDVILAQGDDCAIVAPAAGSHIAISTDTLVAGTHFLADANPAQIAHKALASNISDLVAMGASPAWVSMGISLPEIDTAWLERFSNAFFKLADYYGIQLIGGDTTKGPLTITLTVQGTLPEGKALTRMVRSQETGSMSPGNLVMPKQDLM
;
A
#
# COMPACT_ATOMS: atom_id res chain seq x y z
N MET A 1 28.07 9.92 -1.73
CA MET A 1 26.89 9.24 -2.32
C MET A 1 25.72 10.19 -2.18
N SER A 2 24.99 10.44 -3.27
CA SER A 2 23.93 11.45 -3.38
C SER A 2 22.85 11.26 -2.32
N GLY A 3 22.33 12.36 -1.77
CA GLY A 3 21.44 12.36 -0.60
C GLY A 3 20.14 11.56 -0.76
N GLU A 4 19.67 11.34 -1.99
CA GLU A 4 18.45 10.59 -2.30
C GLU A 4 18.55 9.10 -1.98
N PHE A 5 19.61 8.41 -2.45
CA PHE A 5 19.84 6.99 -2.14
C PHE A 5 20.01 6.75 -0.64
N SER A 6 20.66 7.69 0.08
CA SER A 6 20.80 7.59 1.53
C SER A 6 19.47 7.68 2.30
N LEU A 7 18.46 8.28 1.68
CA LEU A 7 17.14 8.51 2.27
C LEU A 7 16.25 7.29 2.06
N ILE A 8 16.29 6.69 0.86
CA ILE A 8 15.65 5.41 0.55
C ILE A 8 16.18 4.34 1.51
N ASP A 9 17.50 4.18 1.61
CA ASP A 9 18.11 3.17 2.47
C ASP A 9 17.73 3.36 3.95
N LYS A 10 17.72 4.61 4.41
CA LYS A 10 17.45 4.91 5.82
C LYS A 10 15.99 4.69 6.20
N TYR A 11 15.03 5.07 5.36
CA TYR A 11 13.62 5.11 5.75
C TYR A 11 12.77 4.03 5.10
N PHE A 12 13.10 3.56 3.90
CA PHE A 12 12.22 2.70 3.11
C PHE A 12 12.83 1.33 2.74
N ALA A 13 14.16 1.22 2.69
CA ALA A 13 14.85 -0.03 2.39
C ALA A 13 15.08 -0.93 3.62
N HIS A 14 15.08 -2.25 3.39
CA HIS A 14 15.45 -3.27 4.37
C HIS A 14 14.70 -3.21 5.72
N LYS A 15 13.48 -2.65 5.73
CA LYS A 15 12.64 -2.52 6.94
C LYS A 15 11.82 -3.75 7.26
N GLN A 16 11.65 -4.65 6.31
CA GLN A 16 10.78 -5.83 6.43
C GLN A 16 11.55 -7.09 6.06
N GLN A 17 11.09 -8.23 6.56
CA GLN A 17 11.50 -9.52 6.02
C GLN A 17 10.86 -9.71 4.64
N ASN A 18 11.61 -10.30 3.71
CA ASN A 18 11.08 -10.59 2.38
C ASN A 18 9.99 -11.67 2.48
N ARG A 19 8.83 -11.38 1.88
CA ARG A 19 7.81 -12.37 1.62
C ARG A 19 8.36 -13.42 0.64
N LYS A 20 7.85 -14.64 0.76
CA LYS A 20 8.26 -15.78 -0.09
C LYS A 20 7.90 -15.59 -1.57
N ASP A 21 6.92 -14.75 -1.84
CA ASP A 21 6.43 -14.44 -3.19
C ASP A 21 7.10 -13.20 -3.80
N VAL A 22 8.15 -12.66 -3.15
CA VAL A 22 9.00 -11.59 -3.69
C VAL A 22 10.35 -12.20 -4.11
N ILE A 23 10.57 -12.26 -5.42
CA ILE A 23 11.81 -12.78 -6.04
C ILE A 23 12.89 -11.68 -6.00
N LEU A 24 12.50 -10.46 -6.33
CA LEU A 24 13.35 -9.27 -6.30
C LEU A 24 12.56 -8.11 -5.68
N ALA A 25 13.09 -7.52 -4.62
CA ALA A 25 12.50 -6.36 -3.95
C ALA A 25 13.18 -5.07 -4.42
N GLN A 26 13.09 -4.00 -3.63
CA GLN A 26 13.81 -2.75 -3.84
C GLN A 26 15.34 -2.94 -3.77
N GLY A 27 16.08 -2.21 -4.60
CA GLY A 27 17.54 -2.26 -4.70
C GLY A 27 18.07 -2.50 -6.13
N ASP A 28 17.17 -2.75 -7.07
CA ASP A 28 17.44 -2.89 -8.51
C ASP A 28 16.41 -2.03 -9.30
N ASP A 29 16.41 -2.10 -10.63
CA ASP A 29 15.56 -1.27 -11.51
C ASP A 29 14.05 -1.54 -11.36
N CYS A 30 13.67 -2.74 -10.90
CA CYS A 30 12.27 -3.10 -10.66
C CYS A 30 12.12 -4.28 -9.70
N ALA A 31 10.91 -4.41 -9.13
CA ALA A 31 10.54 -5.56 -8.34
C ALA A 31 10.04 -6.72 -9.21
N ILE A 32 10.30 -7.95 -8.78
CA ILE A 32 9.77 -9.18 -9.39
C ILE A 32 9.05 -9.97 -8.31
N VAL A 33 7.77 -10.27 -8.55
CA VAL A 33 6.90 -11.04 -7.64
C VAL A 33 6.32 -12.26 -8.35
N ALA A 34 6.03 -13.31 -7.60
CA ALA A 34 5.45 -14.55 -8.09
C ALA A 34 4.22 -14.95 -7.27
N PRO A 35 2.99 -14.59 -7.71
CA PRO A 35 1.78 -15.07 -7.05
C PRO A 35 1.68 -16.60 -7.11
N ALA A 36 0.88 -17.17 -6.21
CA ALA A 36 0.55 -18.58 -6.28
C ALA A 36 -0.13 -18.94 -7.62
N ALA A 37 0.13 -20.14 -8.13
CA ALA A 37 -0.53 -20.64 -9.34
C ALA A 37 -2.06 -20.61 -9.16
N GLY A 38 -2.79 -20.27 -10.23
CA GLY A 38 -4.25 -20.14 -10.20
C GLY A 38 -4.75 -18.89 -9.45
N SER A 39 -3.90 -17.86 -9.31
CA SER A 39 -4.26 -16.57 -8.73
C SER A 39 -4.07 -15.44 -9.73
N HIS A 40 -4.96 -14.45 -9.69
CA HIS A 40 -4.77 -13.15 -10.31
C HIS A 40 -4.17 -12.14 -9.34
N ILE A 41 -3.56 -11.09 -9.90
CA ILE A 41 -3.12 -9.91 -9.17
C ILE A 41 -4.18 -8.82 -9.35
N ALA A 42 -4.78 -8.35 -8.26
CA ALA A 42 -5.55 -7.12 -8.21
C ALA A 42 -4.63 -5.95 -7.89
N ILE A 43 -4.84 -4.82 -8.55
CA ILE A 43 -4.00 -3.63 -8.42
C ILE A 43 -4.90 -2.42 -8.17
N SER A 44 -4.55 -1.60 -7.19
CA SER A 44 -5.17 -0.29 -6.96
C SER A 44 -4.08 0.77 -6.78
N THR A 45 -4.38 2.00 -7.17
CA THR A 45 -3.49 3.15 -7.01
C THR A 45 -4.29 4.34 -6.52
N ASP A 46 -3.85 4.93 -5.41
CA ASP A 46 -4.41 6.16 -4.85
C ASP A 46 -3.30 7.18 -4.54
N THR A 47 -3.61 8.46 -4.71
CA THR A 47 -2.71 9.59 -4.42
C THR A 47 -3.29 10.49 -3.34
N LEU A 48 -2.49 10.80 -2.32
CA LEU A 48 -2.78 11.82 -1.32
C LEU A 48 -1.89 13.05 -1.55
N VAL A 49 -2.52 14.21 -1.64
CA VAL A 49 -1.86 15.52 -1.85
C VAL A 49 -2.11 16.42 -0.65
N ALA A 50 -1.05 17.00 -0.08
CA ALA A 50 -1.16 17.98 1.00
C ALA A 50 -1.96 19.21 0.56
N GLY A 51 -2.82 19.73 1.45
CA GLY A 51 -3.75 20.82 1.15
C GLY A 51 -5.06 20.38 0.48
N THR A 52 -5.11 19.17 -0.11
CA THR A 52 -6.32 18.61 -0.72
C THR A 52 -6.88 17.45 0.09
N HIS A 53 -6.04 16.47 0.43
CA HIS A 53 -6.46 15.22 1.10
C HIS A 53 -6.13 15.19 2.59
N PHE A 54 -5.19 16.03 3.03
CA PHE A 54 -4.77 16.22 4.41
C PHE A 54 -4.13 17.60 4.57
N LEU A 55 -4.10 18.14 5.78
CA LEU A 55 -3.47 19.43 6.08
C LEU A 55 -1.94 19.31 6.03
N ALA A 56 -1.24 20.38 5.66
CA ALA A 56 0.22 20.36 5.53
C ALA A 56 0.95 20.06 6.85
N ASP A 57 0.34 20.41 7.99
CA ASP A 57 0.82 20.16 9.35
C ASP A 57 0.24 18.89 10.00
N ALA A 58 -0.48 18.07 9.21
CA ALA A 58 -1.07 16.84 9.72
C ALA A 58 0.01 15.86 10.20
N ASN A 59 -0.36 15.04 11.19
CA ASN A 59 0.54 14.07 11.80
C ASN A 59 1.04 13.04 10.76
N PRO A 60 2.36 12.89 10.52
CA PRO A 60 2.92 11.97 9.53
C PRO A 60 2.46 10.53 9.71
N ALA A 61 2.30 10.08 10.96
CA ALA A 61 1.83 8.73 11.24
C ALA A 61 0.38 8.49 10.81
N GLN A 62 -0.47 9.51 10.93
CA GLN A 62 -1.86 9.45 10.47
C GLN A 62 -1.94 9.52 8.94
N ILE A 63 -1.06 10.29 8.30
CA ILE A 63 -0.94 10.34 6.84
C ILE A 63 -0.55 8.95 6.31
N ALA A 64 0.47 8.32 6.89
CA ALA A 64 0.90 6.96 6.54
C ALA A 64 -0.23 5.93 6.67
N HIS A 65 -0.92 5.95 7.82
CA HIS A 65 -2.05 5.06 8.07
C HIS A 65 -3.14 5.26 7.01
N LYS A 66 -3.56 6.50 6.78
CA LYS A 66 -4.61 6.84 5.81
C LYS A 66 -4.24 6.40 4.39
N ALA A 67 -2.99 6.67 3.97
CA ALA A 67 -2.50 6.32 2.63
C ALA A 67 -2.63 4.81 2.39
N LEU A 68 -2.11 4.00 3.30
CA LEU A 68 -2.10 2.55 3.12
C LEU A 68 -3.48 1.92 3.37
N ALA A 69 -4.23 2.38 4.38
CA ALA A 69 -5.55 1.84 4.70
C ALA A 69 -6.58 2.06 3.57
N SER A 70 -6.61 3.22 2.92
CA SER A 70 -7.50 3.45 1.77
C SER A 70 -7.25 2.43 0.66
N ASN A 71 -5.98 2.23 0.32
CA ASN A 71 -5.55 1.29 -0.71
C ASN A 71 -5.87 -0.17 -0.33
N ILE A 72 -5.62 -0.57 0.93
CA ILE A 72 -6.00 -1.90 1.42
C ILE A 72 -7.50 -2.12 1.28
N SER A 73 -8.31 -1.11 1.63
CA SER A 73 -9.76 -1.22 1.53
C SER A 73 -10.23 -1.49 0.10
N ASP A 74 -9.55 -0.96 -0.91
CA ASP A 74 -9.93 -1.20 -2.31
C ASP A 74 -9.64 -2.65 -2.74
N LEU A 75 -8.52 -3.22 -2.29
CA LEU A 75 -8.21 -4.64 -2.51
C LEU A 75 -9.23 -5.56 -1.82
N VAL A 76 -9.52 -5.29 -0.55
CA VAL A 76 -10.49 -6.08 0.24
C VAL A 76 -11.89 -5.99 -0.37
N ALA A 77 -12.28 -4.83 -0.90
CA ALA A 77 -13.57 -4.66 -1.59
C ALA A 77 -13.72 -5.55 -2.84
N MET A 78 -12.60 -5.90 -3.48
CA MET A 78 -12.55 -6.81 -4.63
C MET A 78 -12.39 -8.29 -4.23
N GLY A 79 -12.28 -8.59 -2.93
CA GLY A 79 -11.99 -9.94 -2.41
C GLY A 79 -10.52 -10.34 -2.52
N ALA A 80 -9.62 -9.38 -2.74
CA ALA A 80 -8.19 -9.64 -2.83
C ALA A 80 -7.52 -9.57 -1.46
N SER A 81 -6.56 -10.47 -1.23
CA SER A 81 -5.66 -10.43 -0.07
C SER A 81 -4.46 -9.52 -0.39
N PRO A 82 -4.23 -8.43 0.37
CA PRO A 82 -3.08 -7.55 0.15
C PRO A 82 -1.73 -8.29 0.24
N ALA A 83 -0.78 -7.94 -0.61
CA ALA A 83 0.51 -8.62 -0.67
C ALA A 83 1.70 -7.67 -0.85
N TRP A 84 1.60 -6.72 -1.77
CA TRP A 84 2.71 -5.85 -2.15
C TRP A 84 2.25 -4.39 -2.25
N VAL A 85 3.22 -3.48 -2.14
CA VAL A 85 3.00 -2.06 -2.37
C VAL A 85 4.25 -1.44 -2.99
N SER A 86 4.05 -0.50 -3.93
CA SER A 86 5.07 0.46 -4.33
C SER A 86 4.64 1.88 -3.98
N MET A 87 5.61 2.75 -3.70
CA MET A 87 5.35 4.10 -3.22
C MET A 87 6.11 5.15 -4.01
N GLY A 88 5.39 6.10 -4.61
CA GLY A 88 5.95 7.37 -5.06
C GLY A 88 5.73 8.43 -3.99
N ILE A 89 6.80 9.03 -3.47
CA ILE A 89 6.71 10.13 -2.51
C ILE A 89 7.44 11.36 -3.04
N SER A 90 6.77 12.51 -2.99
CA SER A 90 7.36 13.82 -3.29
C SER A 90 7.37 14.67 -2.04
N LEU A 91 8.51 15.28 -1.73
CA LEU A 91 8.72 16.10 -0.53
C LEU A 91 9.28 17.48 -0.92
N PRO A 92 8.78 18.59 -0.34
CA PRO A 92 9.28 19.92 -0.70
C PRO A 92 10.71 20.12 -0.21
N GLU A 93 11.00 19.54 0.95
CA GLU A 93 12.30 19.47 1.59
C GLU A 93 12.44 18.17 2.38
N ILE A 94 13.68 17.80 2.70
CA ILE A 94 13.97 16.61 3.50
C ILE A 94 13.78 16.96 4.97
N ASP A 95 12.69 16.46 5.57
CA ASP A 95 12.47 16.49 7.01
C ASP A 95 12.63 15.07 7.59
N THR A 96 13.72 14.86 8.32
CA THR A 96 14.03 13.55 8.91
C THR A 96 13.06 13.12 9.99
N ALA A 97 12.52 14.06 10.77
CA ALA A 97 11.58 13.75 11.85
C ALA A 97 10.21 13.38 11.26
N TRP A 98 9.81 14.07 10.19
CA TRP A 98 8.61 13.71 9.43
C TRP A 98 8.75 12.30 8.84
N LEU A 99 9.86 12.05 8.13
CA LEU A 99 10.15 10.77 7.47
C LEU A 99 10.17 9.60 8.44
N GLU A 100 10.84 9.74 9.59
CA GLU A 100 10.91 8.69 10.61
C GLU A 100 9.52 8.34 11.15
N ARG A 101 8.70 9.34 11.46
CA ARG A 101 7.34 9.12 11.96
C ARG A 101 6.43 8.49 10.90
N PHE A 102 6.55 8.94 9.66
CA PHE A 102 5.81 8.40 8.53
C PHE A 102 6.20 6.94 8.27
N SER A 103 7.48 6.65 8.07
CA SER A 103 7.98 5.32 7.73
C SER A 103 7.66 4.30 8.83
N ASN A 104 7.86 4.67 10.10
CA ASN A 104 7.58 3.76 11.22
C ASN A 104 6.10 3.38 11.29
N ALA A 105 5.20 4.34 11.08
CA ALA A 105 3.76 4.07 11.05
C ALA A 105 3.35 3.25 9.81
N PHE A 106 3.92 3.56 8.64
CA PHE A 106 3.70 2.82 7.40
C PHE A 106 4.09 1.35 7.55
N PHE A 107 5.34 1.07 7.98
CA PHE A 107 5.83 -0.30 8.12
C PHE A 107 5.09 -1.08 9.19
N LYS A 108 4.74 -0.45 10.32
CA LYS A 108 3.93 -1.11 11.35
C LYS A 108 2.59 -1.61 10.79
N LEU A 109 1.93 -0.80 9.95
CA LEU A 109 0.66 -1.19 9.34
C LEU A 109 0.86 -2.21 8.21
N ALA A 110 1.89 -2.02 7.39
CA ALA A 110 2.24 -2.95 6.32
C ALA A 110 2.53 -4.35 6.88
N ASP A 111 3.35 -4.45 7.93
CA ASP A 111 3.66 -5.71 8.62
C ASP A 111 2.42 -6.36 9.22
N TYR A 112 1.51 -5.56 9.81
CA TYR A 112 0.26 -6.07 10.36
C TYR A 112 -0.61 -6.77 9.30
N TYR A 113 -0.68 -6.23 8.08
CA TYR A 113 -1.39 -6.83 6.95
C TYR A 113 -0.52 -7.77 6.10
N GLY A 114 0.74 -7.97 6.48
CA GLY A 114 1.70 -8.78 5.72
C GLY A 114 2.08 -8.19 4.36
N ILE A 115 1.88 -6.90 4.13
CA ILE A 115 2.19 -6.22 2.86
C ILE A 115 3.67 -5.85 2.83
N GLN A 116 4.38 -6.15 1.74
CA GLN A 116 5.77 -5.73 1.56
C GLN A 116 5.88 -4.51 0.65
N LEU A 117 6.66 -3.49 1.07
CA LEU A 117 7.15 -2.45 0.18
C LEU A 117 8.20 -3.03 -0.76
N ILE A 118 7.87 -3.14 -2.04
CA ILE A 118 8.69 -3.80 -3.06
C ILE A 118 9.45 -2.81 -3.95
N GLY A 119 9.10 -1.52 -3.91
CA GLY A 119 9.78 -0.50 -4.71
C GLY A 119 9.11 0.87 -4.58
N GLY A 120 9.60 1.83 -5.34
CA GLY A 120 9.10 3.18 -5.25
C GLY A 120 10.00 4.20 -5.91
N ASP A 121 9.63 5.46 -5.73
CA ASP A 121 10.37 6.62 -6.20
C ASP A 121 10.28 7.75 -5.16
N THR A 122 11.36 8.49 -4.99
CA THR A 122 11.45 9.61 -4.04
C THR A 122 11.92 10.85 -4.74
N THR A 123 11.05 11.85 -4.85
CA THR A 123 11.33 13.07 -5.62
C THR A 123 11.21 14.33 -4.77
N LYS A 124 11.78 15.43 -5.27
CA LYS A 124 11.56 16.76 -4.71
C LYS A 124 10.35 17.42 -5.37
N GLY A 125 9.40 17.90 -4.57
CA GLY A 125 8.17 18.54 -5.06
C GLY A 125 7.13 18.74 -3.97
N PRO A 126 5.92 19.23 -4.28
CA PRO A 126 4.86 19.40 -3.28
C PRO A 126 4.53 18.07 -2.57
N LEU A 127 4.30 18.12 -1.25
CA LEU A 127 4.07 16.92 -0.43
C LEU A 127 2.93 16.06 -1.00
N THR A 128 3.31 14.95 -1.63
CA THR A 128 2.42 14.04 -2.36
C THR A 128 2.86 12.61 -2.14
N ILE A 129 1.90 11.73 -1.87
CA ILE A 129 2.14 10.31 -1.65
C ILE A 129 1.22 9.52 -2.57
N THR A 130 1.79 8.75 -3.48
CA THR A 130 1.07 7.82 -4.35
C THR A 130 1.46 6.41 -3.95
N LEU A 131 0.48 5.59 -3.59
CA LEU A 131 0.70 4.17 -3.37
C LEU A 131 0.05 3.40 -4.50
N THR A 132 0.76 2.40 -5.02
CA THR A 132 0.17 1.34 -5.83
C THR A 132 0.23 0.07 -5.01
N VAL A 133 -0.92 -0.41 -4.57
CA VAL A 133 -1.03 -1.67 -3.84
C VAL A 133 -1.42 -2.79 -4.76
N GLN A 134 -0.92 -3.97 -4.44
CA GLN A 134 -1.24 -5.19 -5.15
C GLN A 134 -1.66 -6.27 -4.17
N GLY A 135 -2.70 -7.02 -4.53
CA GLY A 135 -3.19 -8.16 -3.78
C GLY A 135 -3.43 -9.35 -4.69
N THR A 136 -3.62 -10.51 -4.10
CA THR A 136 -3.89 -11.75 -4.82
C THR A 136 -5.30 -12.24 -4.56
N LEU A 137 -5.91 -12.85 -5.56
CA LEU A 137 -7.20 -13.54 -5.44
C LEU A 137 -7.22 -14.75 -6.38
N PRO A 138 -7.98 -15.80 -6.06
CA PRO A 138 -8.15 -16.92 -6.99
C PRO A 138 -8.82 -16.47 -8.30
N GLU A 139 -8.47 -17.14 -9.39
CA GLU A 139 -9.07 -16.88 -10.71
C GLU A 139 -10.61 -16.95 -10.65
N GLY A 140 -11.27 -15.99 -11.30
CA GLY A 140 -12.73 -15.92 -11.35
C GLY A 140 -13.44 -15.58 -10.02
N LYS A 141 -12.72 -15.23 -8.96
CA LYS A 141 -13.31 -14.88 -7.64
C LYS A 141 -13.37 -13.37 -7.34
N ALA A 142 -13.11 -12.52 -8.33
CA ALA A 142 -13.17 -11.08 -8.16
C ALA A 142 -14.58 -10.60 -7.81
N LEU A 143 -14.73 -9.86 -6.71
CA LEU A 143 -15.97 -9.19 -6.35
C LEU A 143 -16.04 -7.85 -7.09
N THR A 144 -16.88 -7.75 -8.12
CA THR A 144 -17.05 -6.50 -8.87
C THR A 144 -18.30 -5.75 -8.43
N ARG A 145 -18.33 -4.43 -8.67
CA ARG A 145 -19.51 -3.60 -8.36
C ARG A 145 -20.78 -4.07 -9.07
N MET A 146 -20.66 -4.74 -10.22
CA MET A 146 -21.81 -5.29 -10.96
C MET A 146 -22.35 -6.60 -10.36
N VAL A 147 -21.54 -7.35 -9.63
CA VAL A 147 -21.96 -8.63 -9.00
C VAL A 147 -22.72 -8.39 -7.70
N ARG A 148 -22.59 -7.21 -7.07
CA ARG A 148 -23.32 -6.86 -5.82
C ARG A 148 -24.84 -6.78 -5.97
N SER A 149 -25.39 -6.78 -7.18
CA SER A 149 -26.84 -6.61 -7.42
C SER A 149 -27.61 -7.91 -7.73
N GLN A 150 -26.97 -9.10 -7.69
CA GLN A 150 -27.66 -10.35 -8.06
C GLN A 150 -27.73 -11.47 -7.00
N GLU A 151 -27.21 -11.30 -5.79
CA GLU A 151 -27.34 -12.33 -4.74
C GLU A 151 -27.95 -11.79 -3.44
N THR A 152 -29.26 -11.57 -3.43
CA THR A 152 -30.07 -11.72 -2.20
C THR A 152 -30.45 -13.19 -2.05
N GLY A 153 -29.50 -14.03 -1.64
CA GLY A 153 -29.70 -15.46 -1.43
C GLY A 153 -28.67 -16.04 -0.47
N SER A 154 -29.01 -16.04 0.83
CA SER A 154 -28.30 -16.70 1.94
C SER A 154 -26.76 -16.57 1.98
N MET A 155 -26.25 -15.54 2.68
CA MET A 155 -24.85 -15.52 3.11
C MET A 155 -24.63 -16.48 4.28
N SER A 156 -23.65 -17.38 4.12
CA SER A 156 -23.00 -18.11 5.21
C SER A 156 -22.15 -17.14 6.07
N PRO A 157 -22.01 -17.32 7.40
CA PRO A 157 -21.41 -16.33 8.31
C PRO A 157 -19.90 -16.05 8.14
N GLY A 158 -19.24 -16.54 7.09
CA GLY A 158 -17.77 -16.58 6.99
C GLY A 158 -17.09 -15.44 6.21
N ASN A 159 -17.81 -14.63 5.44
CA ASN A 159 -17.22 -13.55 4.62
C ASN A 159 -17.66 -12.17 5.12
N LEU A 160 -17.10 -11.75 6.25
CA LEU A 160 -17.24 -10.35 6.68
C LEU A 160 -16.25 -9.50 5.87
N VAL A 161 -16.69 -9.00 4.72
CA VAL A 161 -16.00 -7.90 4.02
C VAL A 161 -16.14 -6.67 4.91
N MET A 162 -15.06 -6.30 5.61
CA MET A 162 -15.04 -5.08 6.42
C MET A 162 -15.32 -3.87 5.51
N PRO A 163 -16.37 -3.07 5.79
CA PRO A 163 -16.68 -1.91 4.97
C PRO A 163 -15.56 -0.85 5.08
N LYS A 164 -15.37 -0.07 4.00
CA LYS A 164 -14.33 0.98 3.86
C LYS A 164 -14.27 1.99 5.03
N GLN A 165 -15.36 2.13 5.79
CA GLN A 165 -15.45 3.00 6.96
C GLN A 165 -14.80 2.41 8.22
N ASP A 166 -14.68 1.08 8.32
CA ASP A 166 -14.11 0.40 9.48
C ASP A 166 -12.57 0.31 9.42
N LEU A 167 -11.98 0.72 8.29
CA LEU A 167 -10.53 0.81 8.08
C LEU A 167 -9.97 2.24 8.20
N MET A 168 -10.84 3.26 8.28
CA MET A 168 -10.47 4.68 8.26
C MET A 168 -10.34 5.29 9.65
#